data_AF-A0A0F9ANU7-F1
#
_entry.id   AF-A0A0F9ANU7-F1
#
_cell.length_a   1.000
_cell.length_b   1.000
_cell.length_c   1.000
_cell.angle_alpha   90.00
_cell.angle_beta   90.00
_cell.angle_gamma   90.00
#
_symmetry.space_group_name_H-M   'P 1'
#
loop_
_entity.id
_entity.type
_entity.pdbx_description
1 polymer ?
#
loop_
_entity_poly.entity_id
_entity_poly.type
_entity_poly.pdbx_seq_one_letter_code
_entity_poly.pdbx_strand_id
1 'polypeptide(L)'
;MADKKNELIIIKRYDAEGGHAHHGGGWKVAYADFMTAMMAFFLLLWILAASDEEKLRGLANYFTPTISDGGSSSDAAADLRPLMAAGVMTGAVDNTGNVKKPTFGRDNPMMVFDSRLRDKPSEVVVEYADAPEPAAAADPATVAAVEEAERRKSEIDRMAEDIAERITSDSALSDLARNVRLEKSNGALTVQVLDQDERSLFTRGSAEVTPKTRELLLAIGDVIAEQNQPVEIIGHTDAATFGANNGYTNWELSADRANATRRTLMAAGINGARFMRVSG
;
A
#
# COMPACT_ATOMS: atom_id res chain seq x y z
N MET A 1 -12.09 -9.12 -43.06
CA MET A 1 -12.56 -7.86 -42.44
C MET A 1 -12.04 -7.87 -41.02
N ALA A 2 -11.14 -6.94 -40.70
CA ALA A 2 -10.29 -7.00 -39.51
C ALA A 2 -11.04 -6.57 -38.24
N ASP A 3 -10.98 -7.47 -37.26
CA ASP A 3 -11.37 -7.30 -35.86
C ASP A 3 -10.61 -6.11 -35.24
N LYS A 4 -11.33 -5.06 -34.82
CA LYS A 4 -10.78 -3.93 -34.08
C LYS A 4 -11.33 -3.98 -32.66
N LYS A 5 -10.52 -4.53 -31.75
CA LYS A 5 -10.71 -4.45 -30.31
C LYS A 5 -10.81 -2.97 -29.90
N ASN A 6 -11.96 -2.60 -29.37
CA ASN A 6 -12.23 -1.28 -28.82
C ASN A 6 -11.60 -1.22 -27.42
N GLU A 7 -10.36 -0.76 -27.34
CA GLU A 7 -9.69 -0.55 -26.06
C GLU A 7 -10.27 0.70 -25.38
N LEU A 8 -10.75 0.54 -24.14
CA LEU A 8 -11.23 1.63 -23.29
C LEU A 8 -10.12 2.68 -23.14
N ILE A 9 -10.34 3.88 -23.71
CA ILE A 9 -9.50 5.04 -23.40
C ILE A 9 -10.12 5.72 -22.18
N ILE A 10 -9.63 5.38 -21.00
CA ILE A 10 -9.94 6.09 -19.76
C ILE A 10 -9.10 7.37 -19.74
N ILE A 11 -9.68 8.51 -20.10
CA ILE A 11 -9.04 9.81 -19.93
C ILE A 11 -9.13 10.19 -18.45
N LYS A 12 -8.09 9.81 -17.69
CA LYS A 12 -7.91 10.28 -16.32
C LYS A 12 -7.32 11.69 -16.37
N ARG A 13 -8.15 12.71 -16.16
CA ARG A 13 -7.68 14.08 -15.95
C ARG A 13 -7.03 14.13 -14.56
N TYR A 14 -5.71 14.18 -14.53
CA TYR A 14 -4.97 14.53 -13.32
C TYR A 14 -4.97 16.06 -13.23
N ASP A 15 -5.49 16.59 -12.14
CA ASP A 15 -5.18 17.96 -11.75
C ASP A 15 -3.67 18.02 -11.51
N ALA A 16 -3.00 18.81 -12.35
CA ALA A 16 -1.57 19.02 -12.28
C ALA A 16 -1.28 19.99 -11.12
N GLU A 17 -1.25 19.45 -9.91
CA GLU A 17 -0.42 20.00 -8.84
C GLU A 17 0.79 19.10 -8.67
N GLY A 18 1.96 19.72 -8.84
CA GLY A 18 3.22 19.04 -9.13
C GLY A 18 3.74 18.13 -8.03
N GLY A 19 4.50 17.12 -8.45
CA GLY A 19 5.31 16.28 -7.58
C GLY A 19 5.50 14.89 -8.17
N HIS A 20 6.69 14.62 -8.70
CA HIS A 20 7.09 13.31 -9.21
C HIS A 20 6.83 12.19 -8.19
N ALA A 21 5.78 11.40 -8.42
CA ALA A 21 5.42 10.26 -7.58
C ALA A 21 5.52 8.95 -8.40
N HIS A 22 6.76 8.51 -8.68
CA HIS A 22 7.08 7.19 -9.24
C HIS A 22 6.90 6.08 -8.18
N HIS A 23 5.73 5.96 -7.54
CA HIS A 23 5.49 4.99 -6.47
C HIS A 23 4.93 3.64 -6.97
N GLY A 24 5.62 3.03 -7.95
CA GLY A 24 5.36 1.64 -8.36
C GLY A 24 6.61 0.77 -8.47
N GLY A 25 7.80 1.38 -8.46
CA GLY A 25 9.09 0.69 -8.60
C GLY A 25 9.93 0.63 -7.32
N GLY A 26 9.65 1.47 -6.32
CA GLY A 26 10.50 1.63 -5.13
C GLY A 26 10.73 0.32 -4.36
N TRP A 27 9.71 -0.53 -4.25
CA TRP A 27 9.84 -1.82 -3.55
C TRP A 27 10.70 -2.83 -4.32
N LYS A 28 10.68 -2.80 -5.65
CA LYS A 28 11.52 -3.66 -6.50
C LYS A 28 12.97 -3.20 -6.50
N VAL A 29 13.21 -1.89 -6.42
CA VAL A 29 14.55 -1.32 -6.28
C VAL A 29 15.14 -1.68 -4.91
N ALA A 30 14.36 -1.56 -3.83
CA ALA A 30 14.80 -1.96 -2.49
C ALA A 30 15.09 -3.47 -2.39
N TYR A 31 14.27 -4.31 -3.04
CA TYR A 31 14.48 -5.76 -3.08
C TYR A 31 15.72 -6.15 -3.92
N ALA A 32 15.93 -5.51 -5.06
CA ALA A 32 17.11 -5.73 -5.90
C ALA A 32 18.40 -5.31 -5.16
N ASP A 33 18.39 -4.15 -4.50
CA ASP A 33 19.52 -3.62 -3.73
C ASP A 33 19.89 -4.55 -2.57
N PHE A 34 18.89 -5.04 -1.83
CA PHE A 34 19.09 -6.04 -0.78
C PHE A 34 19.75 -7.32 -1.30
N MET A 35 19.27 -7.85 -2.43
CA MET A 35 19.84 -9.05 -3.03
C MET A 35 21.28 -8.83 -3.53
N THR A 36 21.59 -7.65 -4.08
CA THR A 36 22.96 -7.30 -4.47
C THR A 36 23.88 -7.10 -3.28
N ALA A 37 23.40 -6.53 -2.18
CA ALA A 37 24.16 -6.41 -0.94
C ALA A 37 24.51 -7.79 -0.37
N MET A 38 23.54 -8.72 -0.36
CA MET A 38 23.76 -10.10 0.10
C MET A 38 24.71 -10.87 -0.82
N MET A 39 24.61 -10.68 -2.13
CA MET A 39 25.54 -11.25 -3.12
C MET A 39 26.96 -10.72 -2.92
N ALA A 40 27.13 -9.41 -2.76
CA ALA A 40 28.44 -8.79 -2.53
C ALA A 40 29.06 -9.25 -1.22
N PHE A 41 28.27 -9.35 -0.14
CA PHE A 41 28.71 -9.87 1.14
C PHE A 41 29.13 -11.35 1.06
N PHE A 42 28.36 -12.17 0.34
CA PHE A 42 28.71 -13.57 0.11
C PHE A 42 29.99 -13.72 -0.72
N LEU A 43 30.17 -12.92 -1.78
CA LEU A 43 31.40 -12.92 -2.57
C LEU A 43 32.61 -12.46 -1.74
N LEU A 44 32.43 -11.50 -0.84
CA LEU A 44 33.49 -11.08 0.09
C LEU A 44 33.90 -12.22 1.02
N LEU A 45 32.93 -12.86 1.68
CA LEU A 45 33.20 -14.01 2.56
C LEU A 45 33.80 -15.19 1.79
N TRP A 46 33.33 -15.42 0.56
CA TRP A 46 33.85 -16.46 -0.31
C TRP A 46 35.31 -16.20 -0.71
N ILE A 47 35.66 -14.95 -1.05
CA ILE A 47 37.05 -14.56 -1.33
C ILE A 47 37.90 -14.66 -0.07
N LEU A 48 37.40 -14.27 1.10
CA LEU A 48 38.12 -14.40 2.38
C LEU A 48 38.38 -15.86 2.76
N ALA A 49 37.42 -16.75 2.52
CA ALA A 49 37.56 -18.18 2.80
C ALA A 49 38.45 -18.90 1.77
N ALA A 50 38.49 -18.44 0.53
CA ALA A 50 39.27 -19.03 -0.56
C ALA A 50 40.68 -18.44 -0.71
N SER A 51 41.04 -17.40 0.06
CA SER A 51 42.34 -16.70 -0.05
C SER A 51 43.32 -17.14 1.03
N ASP A 52 44.57 -17.34 0.63
CA ASP A 52 45.67 -17.68 1.54
C ASP A 52 45.96 -16.54 2.53
N GLU A 53 46.25 -16.90 3.78
CA GLU A 53 46.45 -15.97 4.90
C GLU A 53 47.57 -14.94 4.65
N GLU A 54 48.56 -15.32 3.85
CA GLU A 54 49.69 -14.45 3.48
C GLU A 54 49.27 -13.27 2.58
N LYS A 55 48.29 -13.48 1.68
CA LYS A 55 47.76 -12.44 0.79
C LYS A 55 46.87 -11.45 1.54
N LEU A 56 46.10 -11.94 2.52
CA LEU A 56 45.26 -11.10 3.39
C LEU A 56 46.11 -10.20 4.30
N ARG A 57 47.24 -10.72 4.81
CA ARG A 57 48.22 -9.92 5.56
C ARG A 57 48.83 -8.79 4.71
N GLY A 58 49.14 -9.06 3.45
CA GLY A 58 49.65 -8.05 2.51
C GLY A 58 48.67 -6.89 2.27
N LEU A 59 47.37 -7.19 2.15
CA LEU A 59 46.31 -6.18 2.00
C LEU A 59 46.09 -5.36 3.28
N ALA A 60 46.10 -5.98 4.45
CA ALA A 60 45.94 -5.28 5.73
C ALA A 60 47.03 -4.22 5.96
N ASN A 61 48.27 -4.54 5.58
CA ASN A 61 49.41 -3.60 5.68
C ASN A 61 49.27 -2.41 4.72
N TYR A 62 48.59 -2.55 3.58
CA TYR A 62 48.35 -1.46 2.63
C TYR A 62 47.34 -0.43 3.15
N PHE A 63 46.31 -0.88 3.88
CA PHE A 63 45.27 -0.02 4.45
C PHE A 63 45.59 0.50 5.85
N THR A 64 46.71 0.07 6.44
CA THR A 64 47.23 0.58 7.71
C THR A 64 48.62 1.18 7.52
N PRO A 65 48.76 2.27 6.72
CA PRO A 65 49.99 3.04 6.77
C PRO A 65 50.12 3.58 8.20
N THR A 66 51.15 3.14 8.91
CA THR A 66 51.52 3.70 10.20
C THR A 66 51.78 5.19 10.00
N ILE A 67 50.79 6.03 10.30
CA ILE A 67 51.01 7.46 10.48
C ILE A 67 51.94 7.54 11.68
N SER A 68 53.21 7.83 11.39
CA SER A 68 54.28 7.98 12.34
C SER A 68 53.87 8.97 13.43
N ASP A 69 53.68 8.44 14.62
CA ASP A 69 53.58 9.18 15.87
C ASP A 69 54.95 9.81 16.17
N GLY A 70 55.09 11.09 15.82
CA GLY A 70 56.28 11.89 16.02
C GLY A 70 55.87 13.26 16.48
N GLY A 71 55.89 13.46 17.80
CA GLY A 71 55.41 14.67 18.46
C GLY A 71 56.02 15.97 17.94
N SER A 72 55.15 16.95 17.70
CA SER A 72 55.44 18.36 17.89
C SER A 72 54.11 19.11 18.01
N SER A 73 53.94 19.77 19.14
CA SER A 73 52.85 20.70 19.45
C SER A 73 52.71 21.76 18.35
N SER A 74 51.54 21.84 17.72
CA SER A 74 51.11 23.06 17.04
C SER A 74 49.63 23.32 17.33
N ASP A 75 49.39 24.55 17.74
CA ASP A 75 48.20 25.13 18.36
C ASP A 75 47.07 25.39 17.33
N ALA A 76 46.80 24.40 16.47
CA ALA A 76 45.89 24.54 15.32
C ALA A 76 44.79 23.47 15.25
N ALA A 77 44.58 22.71 16.34
CA ALA A 77 43.55 21.67 16.43
C ALA A 77 42.43 21.98 17.45
N ALA A 78 42.40 23.20 18.01
CA ALA A 78 41.37 23.62 18.95
C ALA A 78 40.04 24.03 18.26
N ASP A 79 40.04 24.21 16.94
CA ASP A 79 38.90 24.79 16.20
C ASP A 79 38.09 23.79 15.37
N LEU A 80 38.32 22.48 15.56
CA LEU A 80 37.46 21.44 15.01
C LEU A 80 36.69 20.77 16.14
N ARG A 81 35.78 21.52 16.76
CA ARG A 81 34.72 20.93 17.59
C ARG A 81 33.69 20.30 16.65
N PRO A 82 33.47 18.97 16.67
CA PRO A 82 32.33 18.40 15.99
C PRO A 82 31.06 18.86 16.71
N LEU A 83 30.17 19.55 16.00
CA LEU A 83 28.81 19.82 16.46
C LEU A 83 28.06 18.48 16.52
N MET A 84 28.16 17.78 17.64
CA MET A 84 27.35 16.59 17.91
C MET A 84 25.97 17.07 18.40
N ALA A 85 24.96 16.80 17.58
CA ALA A 85 23.56 16.87 17.97
C ALA A 85 23.32 15.93 19.18
N ALA A 86 22.53 16.39 20.14
CA ALA A 86 22.14 15.60 21.29
C ALA A 86 21.27 14.42 20.85
N GLY A 87 21.80 13.19 20.93
CA GLY A 87 21.03 11.99 20.63
C GLY A 87 21.83 10.72 20.86
N VAL A 88 21.45 10.00 21.91
CA VAL A 88 21.75 8.59 22.22
C VAL A 88 23.21 8.27 22.56
N MET A 89 23.52 8.29 23.86
CA MET A 89 24.74 7.73 24.44
C MET A 89 24.46 6.29 24.88
N THR A 90 24.88 5.29 24.10
CA THR A 90 25.00 3.91 24.59
C THR A 90 26.49 3.63 24.85
N GLY A 91 26.87 3.64 26.12
CA GLY A 91 28.22 3.34 26.55
C GLY A 91 28.25 3.20 28.06
N ALA A 92 28.69 2.03 28.54
CA ALA A 92 28.82 1.73 29.96
C ALA A 92 29.77 2.73 30.64
N VAL A 93 29.30 3.34 31.72
CA VAL A 93 30.03 4.29 32.58
C VAL A 93 30.75 3.53 33.68
N ASP A 94 31.99 3.94 34.00
CA ASP A 94 32.64 3.52 35.25
C ASP A 94 32.20 4.40 36.43
N ASN A 95 32.48 3.95 37.66
CA ASN A 95 32.06 4.61 38.92
C ASN A 95 32.71 5.99 39.18
N THR A 96 33.42 6.54 38.20
CA THR A 96 33.98 7.90 38.21
C THR A 96 33.33 8.83 37.17
N GLY A 97 32.32 8.35 36.44
CA GLY A 97 31.50 9.19 35.56
C GLY A 97 32.13 9.55 34.22
N ASN A 98 33.25 8.91 33.84
CA ASN A 98 33.82 9.08 32.51
C ASN A 98 33.40 7.93 31.58
N VAL A 99 33.04 8.30 30.34
CA VAL A 99 32.64 7.34 29.31
C VAL A 99 33.88 6.58 28.83
N LYS A 100 34.00 5.30 29.18
CA LYS A 100 35.07 4.44 28.69
C LYS A 100 34.72 3.98 27.27
N LYS A 101 35.36 4.60 26.29
CA LYS A 101 35.24 4.16 24.88
C LYS A 101 35.75 2.72 24.77
N PRO A 102 35.03 1.80 24.10
CA PRO A 102 35.50 0.43 23.94
C PRO A 102 36.79 0.44 23.11
N THR A 103 37.89 0.02 23.72
CA THR A 103 39.16 -0.18 23.02
C THR A 103 39.15 -1.57 22.41
N PHE A 104 38.57 -1.69 21.20
CA PHE A 104 38.64 -2.90 20.40
C PHE A 104 40.10 -3.15 19.98
N GLY A 105 40.87 -3.83 20.82
CA GLY A 105 42.23 -4.32 20.50
C GLY A 105 43.29 -3.24 20.22
N ARG A 106 43.00 -1.96 20.44
CA ARG A 106 43.93 -0.84 20.16
C ARG A 106 45.22 -0.90 20.97
N ASP A 107 45.15 -1.41 22.20
CA ASP A 107 46.29 -1.42 23.11
C ASP A 107 47.11 -2.74 23.01
N ASN A 108 46.59 -3.76 22.32
CA ASN A 108 47.29 -5.03 22.10
C ASN A 108 46.64 -5.86 20.97
N PRO A 109 47.04 -5.64 19.70
CA PRO A 109 46.45 -6.35 18.54
C PRO A 109 46.77 -7.85 18.51
N MET A 110 47.74 -8.32 19.31
CA MET A 110 48.13 -9.74 19.41
C MET A 110 47.23 -10.59 20.31
N MET A 111 46.36 -9.99 21.14
CA MET A 111 45.48 -10.74 22.04
C MET A 111 44.45 -11.60 21.29
N VAL A 112 44.06 -11.19 20.09
CA VAL A 112 43.08 -11.90 19.25
C VAL A 112 43.65 -13.21 18.69
N PHE A 113 44.99 -13.33 18.65
CA PHE A 113 45.71 -14.45 18.05
C PHE A 113 46.35 -15.40 19.09
N ASP A 114 46.21 -15.11 20.39
CA ASP A 114 46.71 -16.01 21.45
C ASP A 114 45.75 -17.20 21.61
N SER A 115 46.16 -18.34 21.06
CA SER A 115 45.42 -19.60 21.07
C SER A 115 45.22 -20.18 22.47
N ARG A 116 45.91 -19.70 23.51
CA ARG A 116 45.69 -20.13 24.91
C ARG A 116 44.43 -19.54 25.54
N LEU A 117 43.85 -18.48 24.95
CA LEU A 117 42.59 -17.89 25.39
C LEU A 117 41.35 -18.61 24.84
N ARG A 118 41.50 -19.59 23.93
CA ARG A 118 40.39 -20.40 23.41
C ARG A 118 39.72 -21.29 24.44
N ASP A 119 40.46 -21.74 25.46
CA ASP A 119 39.96 -22.71 26.46
C ASP A 119 39.35 -22.06 27.70
N LYS A 120 39.34 -20.72 27.80
CA LYS A 120 38.42 -20.09 28.74
C LYS A 120 37.04 -20.17 28.14
N PRO A 121 36.03 -20.76 28.81
CA PRO A 121 34.67 -20.67 28.33
C PRO A 121 34.37 -19.19 28.23
N SER A 122 34.21 -18.69 27.00
CA SER A 122 33.66 -17.36 26.80
C SER A 122 32.32 -17.38 27.51
N GLU A 123 32.13 -16.49 28.48
CA GLU A 123 30.79 -16.18 28.95
C GLU A 123 30.08 -15.62 27.74
N VAL A 124 29.36 -16.50 27.03
CA VAL A 124 28.50 -16.12 25.94
C VAL A 124 27.37 -15.39 26.63
N VAL A 125 27.55 -14.09 26.83
CA VAL A 125 26.43 -13.19 26.97
C VAL A 125 25.74 -13.27 25.62
N VAL A 126 24.81 -14.22 25.52
CA VAL A 126 23.81 -14.21 24.48
C VAL A 126 23.04 -12.93 24.75
N GLU A 127 23.47 -11.84 24.12
CA GLU A 127 22.56 -10.77 23.79
C GLU A 127 21.58 -11.43 22.82
N TYR A 128 20.56 -12.08 23.39
CA TYR A 128 19.32 -12.25 22.67
C TYR A 128 19.06 -10.86 22.10
N ALA A 129 18.99 -10.73 20.77
CA ALA A 129 18.29 -9.59 20.20
C ALA A 129 17.02 -9.51 21.03
N ASP A 130 16.87 -8.41 21.79
CA ASP A 130 15.81 -8.24 22.78
C ASP A 130 14.57 -8.89 22.18
N ALA A 131 14.11 -10.00 22.79
CA ALA A 131 13.05 -10.83 22.24
C ALA A 131 11.99 -9.89 21.70
N PRO A 132 11.69 -9.91 20.37
CA PRO A 132 11.26 -8.75 19.59
C PRO A 132 10.50 -7.81 20.50
N GLU A 133 11.20 -6.76 20.96
CA GLU A 133 10.78 -5.83 22.02
C GLU A 133 9.26 -5.83 22.08
N PRO A 134 8.63 -6.44 23.12
CA PRO A 134 7.29 -7.04 23.05
C PRO A 134 6.36 -6.14 22.25
N ALA A 135 6.22 -6.48 20.96
CA ALA A 135 5.87 -5.58 19.87
C ALA A 135 5.39 -4.24 20.40
N ALA A 136 6.32 -3.28 20.64
CA ALA A 136 6.06 -2.03 21.37
C ALA A 136 4.59 -1.63 21.18
N ALA A 137 3.77 -1.94 22.20
CA ALA A 137 2.35 -2.23 22.05
C ALA A 137 1.77 -1.39 20.91
N ALA A 138 1.50 -2.04 19.76
CA ALA A 138 1.14 -1.34 18.54
C ALA A 138 0.16 -0.23 18.92
N ASP A 139 0.56 1.02 18.64
CA ASP A 139 -0.06 2.23 19.18
C ASP A 139 -1.58 2.01 19.12
N PRO A 140 -2.36 2.08 20.23
CA PRO A 140 -3.75 1.63 20.24
C PRO A 140 -4.60 2.22 19.12
N ALA A 141 -4.22 3.39 18.60
CA ALA A 141 -4.78 3.99 17.38
C ALA A 141 -4.53 3.16 16.10
N THR A 142 -3.33 2.60 15.91
CA THR A 142 -2.98 1.74 14.77
C THR A 142 -3.68 0.39 14.81
N VAL A 143 -3.79 -0.23 15.98
CA VAL A 143 -4.53 -1.50 16.14
C VAL A 143 -6.01 -1.29 15.87
N ALA A 144 -6.62 -0.25 16.45
CA ALA A 144 -8.01 0.11 16.20
C ALA A 144 -8.29 0.43 14.73
N ALA A 145 -7.38 1.13 14.05
CA ALA A 145 -7.52 1.44 12.62
C ALA A 145 -7.46 0.18 11.73
N VAL A 146 -6.61 -0.79 12.08
CA VAL A 146 -6.53 -2.07 11.37
C VAL A 146 -7.80 -2.90 11.60
N GLU A 147 -8.27 -3.01 12.85
CA GLU A 147 -9.51 -3.72 13.19
C GLU A 147 -10.74 -3.11 12.49
N GLU A 148 -10.83 -1.77 12.44
CA GLU A 148 -11.93 -1.10 11.74
C GLU A 148 -11.86 -1.33 10.23
N ALA A 149 -10.67 -1.34 9.63
CA ALA A 149 -10.48 -1.64 8.23
C ALA A 149 -10.88 -3.08 7.88
N GLU A 150 -10.53 -4.04 8.74
CA GLU A 150 -10.95 -5.44 8.58
C GLU A 150 -12.45 -5.61 8.72
N ARG A 151 -13.07 -4.95 9.71
CA ARG A 151 -14.52 -4.97 9.89
C ARG A 151 -15.23 -4.42 8.66
N ARG A 152 -14.80 -3.25 8.17
CA ARG A 152 -15.35 -2.63 6.96
C ARG A 152 -15.21 -3.54 5.74
N LYS A 153 -14.06 -4.21 5.59
CA LYS A 153 -13.87 -5.18 4.50
C LYS A 153 -14.85 -6.34 4.60
N SER A 154 -15.03 -6.90 5.80
CA SER A 154 -15.98 -8.01 6.01
C SER A 154 -17.44 -7.63 5.76
N GLU A 155 -17.84 -6.39 6.11
CA GLU A 155 -19.18 -5.85 5.82
C GLU A 155 -19.41 -5.74 4.31
N ILE A 156 -18.42 -5.23 3.56
CA ILE A 156 -18.47 -5.13 2.09
C ILE A 156 -18.50 -6.50 1.43
N ASP A 157 -17.73 -7.47 1.95
CA ASP A 157 -17.70 -8.83 1.44
C ASP A 157 -19.08 -9.49 1.57
N ARG A 158 -19.72 -9.37 2.75
CA ARG A 158 -21.08 -9.87 2.99
C ARG A 158 -22.10 -9.18 2.09
N MET A 159 -22.07 -7.85 2.01
CA MET A 159 -23.01 -7.09 1.16
C MET A 159 -22.91 -7.50 -0.33
N ALA A 160 -21.70 -7.77 -0.82
CA ALA A 160 -21.52 -8.24 -2.20
C ALA A 160 -22.11 -9.64 -2.41
N GLU A 161 -21.96 -10.53 -1.43
CA GLU A 161 -22.52 -11.89 -1.46
C GLU A 161 -24.05 -11.86 -1.40
N ASP A 162 -24.62 -11.08 -0.48
CA ASP A 162 -26.08 -10.91 -0.34
C ASP A 162 -26.71 -10.34 -1.61
N ILE A 163 -26.07 -9.35 -2.25
CA ILE A 163 -26.53 -8.81 -3.54
C ILE A 163 -26.48 -9.89 -4.63
N ALA A 164 -25.39 -10.64 -4.71
CA ALA A 164 -25.24 -11.70 -5.71
C ALA A 164 -26.27 -12.83 -5.51
N GLU A 165 -26.51 -13.23 -4.25
CA GLU A 165 -27.50 -14.24 -3.90
C GLU A 165 -28.92 -13.76 -4.24
N ARG A 166 -29.28 -12.52 -3.89
CA ARG A 166 -30.62 -11.98 -4.18
C ARG A 166 -30.90 -11.90 -5.68
N ILE A 167 -29.90 -11.56 -6.49
CA ILE A 167 -30.03 -11.49 -7.95
C ILE A 167 -30.15 -12.88 -8.59
N THR A 168 -29.44 -13.88 -8.06
CA THR A 168 -29.41 -15.24 -8.62
C THR A 168 -30.56 -16.13 -8.14
N SER A 169 -31.06 -15.90 -6.92
CA SER A 169 -32.19 -16.62 -6.35
C SER A 169 -33.53 -16.23 -6.99
N ASP A 170 -33.67 -14.98 -7.42
CA ASP A 170 -34.86 -14.54 -8.14
C ASP A 170 -34.78 -14.94 -9.62
N SER A 171 -35.66 -15.86 -10.02
CA SER A 171 -35.78 -16.30 -11.41
C SER A 171 -36.01 -15.13 -12.40
N ALA A 172 -36.71 -14.07 -12.01
CA ALA A 172 -36.96 -12.91 -12.86
C ALA A 172 -35.70 -12.06 -13.07
N LEU A 173 -34.78 -12.06 -12.10
CA LEU A 173 -33.55 -11.27 -12.10
C LEU A 173 -32.32 -12.07 -12.55
N SER A 174 -32.37 -13.40 -12.50
CA SER A 174 -31.27 -14.30 -12.91
C SER A 174 -30.73 -13.97 -14.30
N ASP A 175 -31.61 -13.52 -15.18
CA ASP A 175 -31.32 -13.01 -16.49
C ASP A 175 -30.45 -11.73 -16.47
N LEU A 176 -30.79 -10.77 -15.61
CA LEU A 176 -30.05 -9.51 -15.46
C LEU A 176 -28.74 -9.67 -14.67
N ALA A 177 -28.50 -10.83 -14.04
CA ALA A 177 -27.26 -11.10 -13.32
C ALA A 177 -26.01 -10.85 -14.19
N ARG A 178 -26.10 -11.12 -15.50
CA ARG A 178 -25.00 -10.90 -16.45
C ARG A 178 -24.69 -9.42 -16.69
N ASN A 179 -25.68 -8.56 -16.48
CA ASN A 179 -25.59 -7.12 -16.63
C ASN A 179 -25.03 -6.46 -15.35
N VAL A 180 -24.95 -7.18 -14.24
CA VAL A 180 -24.44 -6.67 -12.96
C VAL A 180 -23.01 -7.14 -12.73
N ARG A 181 -22.12 -6.20 -12.40
CA ARG A 181 -20.75 -6.48 -11.97
C ARG A 181 -20.51 -5.90 -10.60
N LEU A 182 -19.97 -6.73 -9.71
CA LEU A 182 -19.63 -6.36 -8.34
C LEU A 182 -18.12 -6.31 -8.22
N GLU A 183 -17.58 -5.14 -7.91
CA GLU A 183 -16.14 -4.94 -7.71
C GLU A 183 -15.89 -4.45 -6.28
N LYS A 184 -15.00 -5.15 -5.57
CA LYS A 184 -14.63 -4.85 -4.18
C LYS A 184 -13.25 -4.23 -4.17
N SER A 185 -13.13 -2.99 -3.70
CA SER A 185 -11.84 -2.28 -3.68
C SER A 185 -11.77 -1.32 -2.49
N ASN A 186 -10.67 -1.36 -1.74
CA ASN A 186 -10.37 -0.42 -0.65
C ASN A 186 -11.51 -0.23 0.37
N GLY A 187 -12.27 -1.29 0.68
CA GLY A 187 -13.42 -1.19 1.59
C GLY A 187 -14.64 -0.47 1.01
N ALA A 188 -14.73 -0.37 -0.32
CA ALA A 188 -15.91 0.06 -1.06
C ALA A 188 -16.41 -1.05 -1.99
N LEU A 189 -17.73 -1.08 -2.21
CA LEU A 189 -18.39 -1.94 -3.18
C LEU A 189 -18.87 -1.09 -4.36
N THR A 190 -18.37 -1.38 -5.55
CA THR A 190 -18.88 -0.81 -6.80
C THR A 190 -19.84 -1.78 -7.43
N VAL A 191 -21.10 -1.36 -7.59
CA VAL A 191 -22.14 -2.11 -8.31
C VAL A 191 -22.34 -1.46 -9.68
N GLN A 192 -21.83 -2.10 -10.73
CA GLN A 192 -22.00 -1.62 -12.10
C GLN A 192 -23.17 -2.37 -12.74
N VAL A 193 -24.13 -1.64 -13.28
CA VAL A 193 -25.25 -2.21 -14.05
C VAL A 193 -25.12 -1.74 -15.49
N LEU A 194 -24.79 -2.66 -16.39
CA LEU A 194 -24.49 -2.37 -17.79
C LEU A 194 -25.73 -2.63 -18.66
N ASP A 195 -26.01 -1.69 -19.57
CA ASP A 195 -26.97 -1.92 -20.64
C ASP A 195 -26.26 -2.75 -21.73
N GLN A 196 -26.66 -4.01 -21.88
CA GLN A 196 -26.10 -4.96 -22.85
C GLN A 196 -27.23 -5.61 -23.65
N ASP A 197 -26.90 -5.97 -24.90
CA ASP A 197 -27.78 -6.48 -25.96
C ASP A 197 -29.09 -7.16 -25.49
N GLU A 198 -30.21 -6.68 -26.07
CA GLU A 198 -31.61 -7.08 -25.82
C GLU A 198 -32.14 -6.82 -24.39
N ARG A 199 -31.34 -6.26 -23.47
CA ARG A 199 -31.71 -6.07 -22.05
C ARG A 199 -31.50 -4.62 -21.62
N SER A 200 -32.22 -3.71 -22.27
CA SER A 200 -32.09 -2.29 -21.99
C SER A 200 -32.58 -1.92 -20.59
N LEU A 201 -31.76 -1.14 -19.88
CA LEU A 201 -32.03 -0.75 -18.50
C LEU A 201 -33.06 0.36 -18.39
N PHE A 202 -33.12 1.17 -19.45
CA PHE A 202 -34.00 2.31 -19.58
C PHE A 202 -34.79 2.19 -20.88
N THR A 203 -35.96 2.84 -20.95
CA THR A 203 -36.64 2.96 -22.24
C THR A 203 -35.77 3.76 -23.21
N ARG A 204 -35.85 3.41 -24.50
CA ARG A 204 -34.93 3.93 -25.52
C ARG A 204 -35.01 5.45 -25.60
N GLY A 205 -33.87 6.13 -25.44
CA GLY A 205 -33.79 7.60 -25.46
C GLY A 205 -34.49 8.29 -24.28
N SER A 206 -34.76 7.55 -23.20
CA SER A 206 -35.42 8.08 -22.01
C SER A 206 -34.64 7.70 -20.75
N ALA A 207 -34.94 8.42 -19.67
CA ALA A 207 -34.45 8.16 -18.32
C ALA A 207 -35.41 7.29 -17.49
N GLU A 208 -36.50 6.80 -18.10
CA GLU A 208 -37.44 5.91 -17.43
C GLU A 208 -36.86 4.49 -17.31
N VAL A 209 -36.75 4.00 -16.08
CA VAL A 209 -36.26 2.66 -15.76
C VAL A 209 -37.28 1.61 -16.21
N THR A 210 -36.83 0.55 -16.89
CA THR A 210 -37.73 -0.53 -17.32
C THR A 210 -38.26 -1.32 -16.11
N PRO A 211 -39.41 -2.03 -16.22
CA PRO A 211 -39.95 -2.81 -15.11
C PRO A 211 -38.95 -3.84 -14.54
N LYS A 212 -38.23 -4.55 -15.41
CA LYS A 212 -37.23 -5.55 -15.00
C LYS A 212 -36.05 -4.92 -14.26
N THR A 213 -35.55 -3.78 -14.75
CA THR A 213 -34.47 -3.04 -14.07
C THR A 213 -34.94 -2.42 -12.77
N ARG A 214 -36.21 -2.02 -12.66
CA ARG A 214 -36.78 -1.54 -11.41
C ARG A 214 -36.74 -2.65 -10.36
N GLU A 215 -37.17 -3.86 -10.68
CA GLU A 215 -37.09 -5.01 -9.76
C GLU A 215 -35.65 -5.29 -9.33
N LEU A 216 -34.69 -5.25 -10.27
CA LEU A 216 -33.27 -5.38 -9.96
C LEU A 216 -32.79 -4.31 -8.97
N LEU A 217 -33.08 -3.04 -9.24
CA LEU A 217 -32.67 -1.92 -8.37
C LEU A 217 -33.35 -1.98 -7.01
N LEU A 218 -34.59 -2.45 -6.93
CA LEU A 218 -35.27 -2.67 -5.65
C LEU A 218 -34.59 -3.80 -4.85
N ALA A 219 -34.26 -4.91 -5.50
CA ALA A 219 -33.55 -6.02 -4.85
C ALA A 219 -32.15 -5.61 -4.35
N ILE A 220 -31.39 -4.86 -5.14
CA ILE A 220 -30.09 -4.30 -4.72
C ILE A 220 -30.30 -3.27 -3.60
N GLY A 221 -31.31 -2.42 -3.73
CA GLY A 221 -31.60 -1.35 -2.77
C GLY A 221 -32.00 -1.86 -1.39
N ASP A 222 -32.73 -2.98 -1.32
CA ASP A 222 -33.12 -3.66 -0.08
C ASP A 222 -31.88 -4.05 0.76
N VAL A 223 -30.91 -4.72 0.13
CA VAL A 223 -29.64 -5.11 0.78
C VAL A 223 -28.83 -3.90 1.23
N ILE A 224 -28.75 -2.85 0.39
CA ILE A 224 -28.03 -1.62 0.73
C ILE A 224 -28.74 -0.84 1.85
N ALA A 225 -30.07 -0.94 1.97
CA ALA A 225 -30.88 -0.24 2.97
C ALA A 225 -30.63 -0.77 4.39
N GLU A 226 -30.31 -2.05 4.55
CA GLU A 226 -29.96 -2.66 5.84
C GLU A 226 -28.65 -2.12 6.42
N GLN A 227 -27.81 -1.55 5.56
CA GLN A 227 -26.50 -1.03 5.93
C GLN A 227 -26.51 0.51 6.07
N ASN A 228 -25.45 1.09 6.65
CA ASN A 228 -25.38 2.53 6.95
C ASN A 228 -24.35 3.32 6.11
N GLN A 229 -23.65 2.69 5.16
CA GLN A 229 -22.59 3.37 4.41
C GLN A 229 -23.17 4.41 3.43
N PRO A 230 -22.42 5.47 3.11
CA PRO A 230 -22.82 6.44 2.08
C PRO A 230 -22.92 5.79 0.70
N VAL A 231 -23.79 6.34 -0.15
CA VAL A 231 -24.04 5.87 -1.51
C VAL A 231 -23.72 6.97 -2.51
N GLU A 232 -23.07 6.58 -3.60
CA GLU A 232 -22.78 7.44 -4.74
C GLU A 232 -23.35 6.81 -6.01
N ILE A 233 -23.92 7.63 -6.89
CA ILE A 233 -24.51 7.18 -8.16
C ILE A 233 -23.86 7.93 -9.31
N ILE A 234 -23.36 7.17 -10.28
CA ILE A 234 -22.80 7.71 -11.53
C ILE A 234 -23.58 7.11 -12.69
N GLY A 235 -24.21 7.98 -13.49
CA GLY A 235 -24.86 7.63 -14.74
C GLY A 235 -23.88 7.68 -15.90
N HIS A 236 -23.94 6.70 -16.78
CA HIS A 236 -23.23 6.72 -18.06
C HIS A 236 -24.23 6.47 -19.19
N THR A 237 -24.08 7.21 -20.28
CA THR A 237 -24.82 7.02 -21.53
C THR A 237 -23.82 6.84 -22.66
N ASP A 238 -24.26 6.21 -23.74
CA ASP A 238 -23.44 6.02 -24.93
C ASP A 238 -23.20 7.34 -25.68
N ALA A 239 -22.31 7.29 -26.67
CA ALA A 239 -21.96 8.42 -27.52
C ALA A 239 -22.88 8.54 -28.76
N ALA A 240 -23.88 7.65 -28.90
CA ALA A 240 -24.82 7.71 -30.01
C ALA A 240 -25.55 9.06 -29.99
N THR A 241 -25.65 9.71 -31.14
CA THR A 241 -26.26 11.04 -31.25
C THR A 241 -27.72 10.99 -30.82
N PHE A 242 -28.04 11.67 -29.73
CA PHE A 242 -29.42 11.87 -29.31
C PHE A 242 -30.13 12.74 -30.36
N GLY A 243 -31.09 12.17 -31.08
CA GLY A 243 -31.71 12.76 -32.27
C GLY A 243 -32.78 13.82 -32.01
N ALA A 244 -32.76 14.52 -30.87
CA ALA A 244 -33.76 15.53 -30.56
C ALA A 244 -33.21 16.95 -30.73
N ASN A 245 -33.80 17.73 -31.64
CA ASN A 245 -33.48 19.14 -31.93
C ASN A 245 -33.77 20.13 -30.77
N ASN A 246 -33.84 19.65 -29.52
CA ASN A 246 -34.29 20.43 -28.36
C ASN A 246 -33.16 20.80 -27.38
N GLY A 247 -31.90 20.59 -27.76
CA GLY A 247 -30.74 20.84 -26.89
C GLY A 247 -30.54 19.80 -25.79
N TYR A 248 -31.37 18.75 -25.76
CA TYR A 248 -31.20 17.61 -24.87
C TYR A 248 -30.14 16.68 -25.43
N THR A 249 -29.08 16.45 -24.66
CA THR A 249 -27.93 15.65 -25.05
C THR A 249 -27.74 14.47 -24.12
N ASN A 250 -26.70 13.68 -24.38
CA ASN A 250 -26.34 12.55 -23.53
C ASN A 250 -25.90 13.00 -22.12
N TRP A 251 -25.51 14.26 -21.93
CA TRP A 251 -25.22 14.83 -20.60
C TRP A 251 -26.47 14.93 -19.73
N GLU A 252 -27.57 15.46 -20.27
CA GLU A 252 -28.84 15.52 -19.54
C GLU A 252 -29.39 14.11 -19.31
N LEU A 253 -29.27 13.23 -20.31
CA LEU A 253 -29.73 11.85 -20.22
C LEU A 253 -29.01 11.06 -19.13
N SER A 254 -27.69 11.19 -19.00
CA SER A 254 -26.92 10.48 -17.98
C SER A 254 -27.28 10.96 -16.57
N ALA A 255 -27.41 12.27 -16.37
CA ALA A 255 -27.83 12.87 -15.11
C ALA A 255 -29.27 12.48 -14.73
N ASP A 256 -30.19 12.46 -15.69
CA ASP A 256 -31.59 12.06 -15.47
C ASP A 256 -31.69 10.57 -15.13
N ARG A 257 -30.92 9.71 -15.81
CA ARG A 257 -30.84 8.27 -15.52
C ARG A 257 -30.28 8.00 -14.13
N ALA A 258 -29.22 8.72 -13.73
CA ALA A 258 -28.67 8.64 -12.38
C ALA A 258 -29.73 9.02 -11.31
N ASN A 259 -30.51 10.07 -11.56
CA ASN A 259 -31.59 10.48 -10.67
C ASN A 259 -32.80 9.51 -10.68
N ALA A 260 -33.10 8.87 -11.82
CA ALA A 260 -34.12 7.83 -11.89
C ALA A 260 -33.73 6.59 -11.07
N THR A 261 -32.46 6.18 -11.15
CA THR A 261 -31.89 5.13 -10.29
C THR A 261 -31.98 5.53 -8.82
N ARG A 262 -31.59 6.76 -8.46
CA ARG A 262 -31.72 7.27 -7.08
C ARG A 262 -33.14 7.15 -6.53
N ARG A 263 -34.14 7.58 -7.32
CA ARG A 263 -35.55 7.51 -6.92
C ARG A 263 -36.00 6.06 -6.69
N THR A 264 -35.56 5.13 -7.54
CA THR A 264 -35.87 3.70 -7.38
C THR A 264 -35.22 3.13 -6.12
N LEU A 265 -33.96 3.47 -5.85
CA LEU A 265 -33.23 3.05 -4.64
C LEU A 265 -33.84 3.63 -3.36
N MET A 266 -34.33 4.88 -3.40
CA MET A 266 -35.09 5.45 -2.28
C MET A 266 -36.40 4.70 -2.04
N ALA A 267 -37.09 4.27 -3.11
CA ALA A 267 -38.29 3.46 -3.00
C ALA A 267 -38.03 2.06 -2.42
N ALA A 268 -36.79 1.57 -2.50
CA ALA A 268 -36.33 0.34 -1.83
C ALA A 268 -36.08 0.52 -0.32
N GLY A 269 -36.10 1.75 0.20
CA GLY A 269 -35.91 2.04 1.62
C GLY A 269 -34.60 2.74 1.97
N ILE A 270 -33.74 3.04 0.99
CA ILE A 270 -32.50 3.78 1.26
C ILE A 270 -32.82 5.22 1.65
N ASN A 271 -32.33 5.65 2.81
CA ASN A 271 -32.50 7.02 3.29
C ASN A 271 -31.86 8.03 2.32
N GLY A 272 -32.63 9.05 1.93
CA GLY A 272 -32.19 10.13 1.04
C GLY A 272 -30.90 10.83 1.48
N ALA A 273 -30.65 10.93 2.79
CA ALA A 273 -29.45 11.56 3.34
C ALA A 273 -28.16 10.76 3.09
N ARG A 274 -28.26 9.47 2.71
CA ARG A 274 -27.10 8.63 2.40
C ARG A 274 -26.53 8.88 1.01
N PHE A 275 -27.28 9.50 0.10
CA PHE A 275 -26.80 9.80 -1.25
C PHE A 275 -25.88 11.02 -1.21
N MET A 276 -24.57 10.79 -1.24
CA MET A 276 -23.56 11.85 -1.14
C MET A 276 -23.34 12.58 -2.47
N ARG A 277 -23.45 11.85 -3.59
CA ARG A 277 -23.21 12.39 -4.92
C ARG A 277 -24.02 11.65 -5.98
N VAL A 278 -24.54 12.42 -6.93
CA VAL A 278 -25.23 11.92 -8.13
C VAL A 278 -24.67 12.68 -9.33
N SER A 279 -24.08 11.98 -10.29
CA SER A 279 -23.47 12.57 -11.48
C SER A 279 -23.83 11.80 -12.75
N GLY A 280 -23.68 12.45 -13.90
CA GLY A 280 -23.85 11.89 -15.25
C GLY A 280 -22.75 12.34 -16.18
#